data_AF-A0A9E3KHC6-F1
#
_entry.id   AF-A0A9E3KHC6-F1
#
_cell.length_a   1.000
_cell.length_b   1.000
_cell.length_c   1.000
_cell.angle_alpha   90.00
_cell.angle_beta   90.00
_cell.angle_gamma   90.00
#
_symmetry.space_group_name_H-M   'P 1'
#
loop_
_entity.id
_entity.type
_entity.pdbx_description
1 polymer ?
#
loop_
_entity_poly.entity_id
_entity_poly.type
_entity_poly.pdbx_seq_one_letter_code
_entity_poly.pdbx_strand_id
1 'polypeptide(L)'
;MFVFALDLMISSLQNLGSTAAEAILLATSNPFTALFIGLLITAMIQSSSTATSLVVALVASGSITIDSAIPIIMGANIGTTITSTIVSLGFINKKKEFRRAVAAGTYHDFFNILTVSILFPLEYYNGFLSNLSGWITENFFTISKGGASANFSPLWSGFSPIIDFLVKIIPSGFLLALFSFGLLFLSILLFRKLISGLLMASSPEKFSRFFFKNTLKSFFWGLVTTAAIRSSTITTSVVVPIVAQKIITLRKAVPFILGANMGTTVTAIIAAALSANTASAITIAMAHFLFNLIGVLVFYPLPILRNIPVAMANGLGRLTIRYRLAGFVYILVVFFFIPFSLIYLNKDSTEVLELTYKKTNVITGEESSYRIVSKQQKRSQSGEWLIYRRNKIDPDEIFPVYKKNTVLFINKEMILFNEPGFCWDGENKEGKYQLCVKEVLPKLTLGETLSFDSVYVYTQRYYHHPDSASSTVYVSALYPVVLQTIRQEKNVVIETRKITSFNRK
;
A
#
# COMPACT_ATOMS: atom_id res chain seq x y z
N MET A 1 1.92 27.22 -5.24
CA MET A 1 2.21 26.95 -3.81
C MET A 1 1.89 25.53 -3.41
N PHE A 2 0.63 25.06 -3.53
CA PHE A 2 0.26 23.66 -3.23
C PHE A 2 1.09 22.62 -4.00
N VAL A 3 1.14 22.74 -5.33
CA VAL A 3 1.92 21.83 -6.20
C VAL A 3 3.42 21.86 -5.86
N PHE A 4 3.98 23.05 -5.64
CA PHE A 4 5.37 23.21 -5.20
C PHE A 4 5.65 22.53 -3.85
N ALA A 5 4.76 22.68 -2.87
CA ALA A 5 4.89 22.03 -1.56
C ALA A 5 4.83 20.49 -1.68
N LEU A 6 3.95 19.97 -2.56
CA LEU A 6 3.87 18.55 -2.86
C LEU A 6 5.13 18.01 -3.53
N ASP A 7 5.64 18.68 -4.56
CA ASP A 7 6.85 18.26 -5.27
C ASP A 7 8.08 18.30 -4.34
N LEU A 8 8.22 19.35 -3.52
CA LEU A 8 9.29 19.46 -2.52
C LEU A 8 9.20 18.35 -1.47
N MET A 9 7.99 17.99 -1.04
CA MET A 9 7.77 16.91 -0.10
C MET A 9 8.11 15.55 -0.71
N ILE A 10 7.76 15.28 -1.98
CA ILE A 10 8.18 14.06 -2.70
C ILE A 10 9.71 13.96 -2.73
N SER A 11 10.40 15.03 -3.11
CA SER A 11 11.87 15.07 -3.11
C SER A 11 12.47 14.94 -1.70
N SER A 12 11.81 15.45 -0.67
CA SER A 12 12.25 15.26 0.72
C SER A 12 12.12 13.81 1.19
N LEU A 13 11.07 13.12 0.77
CA LEU A 13 10.84 11.70 1.08
C LEU A 13 11.81 10.80 0.32
N GLN A 14 12.18 11.15 -0.91
CA GLN A 14 13.25 10.49 -1.66
C GLN A 14 14.63 10.66 -0.99
N ASN A 15 14.89 11.84 -0.42
CA ASN A 15 16.13 12.11 0.35
C ASN A 15 16.10 11.55 1.79
N LEU A 16 14.95 11.13 2.30
CA LEU A 16 14.80 10.39 3.58
C LEU A 16 15.12 8.89 3.43
N GLY A 17 15.82 8.51 2.36
CA GLY A 17 16.02 7.17 1.80
C GLY A 17 16.60 6.07 2.69
N SER A 18 16.66 6.24 4.01
CA SER A 18 16.85 5.15 4.98
C SER A 18 15.72 5.10 6.01
N THR A 19 15.36 6.20 6.69
CA THR A 19 14.47 6.15 7.87
C THR A 19 12.96 6.04 7.53
N ALA A 20 12.49 6.69 6.48
CA ALA A 20 11.08 6.59 6.04
C ALA A 20 10.82 5.27 5.31
N ALA A 21 11.81 4.82 4.53
CA ALA A 21 11.83 3.50 3.92
C ALA A 21 11.89 2.40 5.00
N GLU A 22 12.72 2.56 6.04
CA GLU A 22 12.76 1.67 7.21
C GLU A 22 11.43 1.61 7.96
N ALA A 23 10.75 2.74 8.18
CA ALA A 23 9.42 2.76 8.81
C ALA A 23 8.36 2.01 7.96
N ILE A 24 8.47 2.07 6.62
CA ILE A 24 7.61 1.33 5.68
C ILE A 24 8.04 -0.14 5.53
N LEU A 25 9.33 -0.46 5.61
CA LEU A 25 9.87 -1.84 5.64
C LEU A 25 9.60 -2.54 6.98
N LEU A 26 9.42 -1.78 8.06
CA LEU A 26 8.88 -2.26 9.33
C LEU A 26 7.34 -2.45 9.23
N ALA A 27 6.65 -1.70 8.35
CA ALA A 27 5.21 -1.84 8.09
C ALA A 27 4.82 -3.15 7.41
N THR A 28 5.73 -3.77 6.64
CA THR A 28 5.38 -4.83 5.68
C THR A 28 5.10 -6.20 6.29
N SER A 29 5.24 -6.34 7.61
CA SER A 29 5.08 -7.63 8.28
C SER A 29 3.62 -7.94 8.64
N ASN A 30 2.80 -6.90 8.71
CA ASN A 30 1.43 -6.97 9.21
C ASN A 30 0.50 -6.05 8.39
N PRO A 31 -0.50 -6.59 7.67
CA PRO A 31 -1.44 -5.83 6.85
C PRO A 31 -2.20 -4.73 7.61
N PHE A 32 -2.45 -4.92 8.91
CA PHE A 32 -3.08 -3.88 9.73
C PHE A 32 -2.11 -2.71 9.94
N THR A 33 -0.85 -2.99 10.24
CA THR A 33 0.20 -1.98 10.37
C THR A 33 0.42 -1.25 9.04
N ALA A 34 0.44 -1.98 7.92
CA ALA A 34 0.52 -1.42 6.58
C ALA A 34 -0.65 -0.46 6.29
N LEU A 35 -1.89 -0.85 6.64
CA LEU A 35 -3.06 0.01 6.53
C LEU A 35 -2.92 1.29 7.36
N PHE A 36 -2.50 1.18 8.61
CA PHE A 36 -2.34 2.37 9.45
C PHE A 36 -1.20 3.28 9.00
N ILE A 37 -0.13 2.72 8.45
CA ILE A 37 0.96 3.52 7.89
C ILE A 37 0.49 4.26 6.64
N GLY A 38 -0.31 3.64 5.77
CA GLY A 38 -0.95 4.35 4.65
C GLY A 38 -1.85 5.49 5.10
N LEU A 39 -2.63 5.27 6.17
CA LEU A 39 -3.47 6.28 6.79
C LEU A 39 -2.63 7.44 7.31
N LEU A 40 -1.60 7.17 8.11
CA LEU A 40 -0.75 8.18 8.73
C LEU A 40 0.06 8.95 7.68
N ILE A 41 0.72 8.26 6.76
CA ILE A 41 1.45 8.88 5.65
C ILE A 41 0.54 9.84 4.91
N THR A 42 -0.67 9.41 4.55
CA THR A 42 -1.59 10.26 3.80
C THR A 42 -2.23 11.35 4.64
N ALA A 43 -2.52 11.11 5.92
CA ALA A 43 -3.05 12.14 6.80
C ALA A 43 -2.01 13.25 7.03
N MET A 44 -0.73 12.87 7.09
CA MET A 44 0.39 13.78 7.18
C MET A 44 0.57 14.52 5.85
N ILE A 45 0.79 13.80 4.74
CA ILE A 45 1.02 14.36 3.41
C ILE A 45 -0.22 15.12 2.84
N GLN A 46 -1.41 14.74 3.29
CA GLN A 46 -2.72 15.23 2.82
C GLN A 46 -3.02 14.99 1.34
N SER A 47 -2.30 14.05 0.72
CA SER A 47 -2.42 13.68 -0.69
C SER A 47 -2.30 12.16 -0.85
N SER A 48 -3.42 11.49 -1.10
CA SER A 48 -3.41 10.04 -1.39
C SER A 48 -2.73 9.72 -2.70
N SER A 49 -2.79 10.58 -3.71
CA SER A 49 -2.07 10.35 -4.97
C SER A 49 -0.56 10.33 -4.73
N THR A 50 -0.05 11.20 -3.87
CA THR A 50 1.37 11.20 -3.49
C THR A 50 1.74 9.96 -2.67
N ALA A 51 0.91 9.54 -1.71
CA ALA A 51 1.13 8.31 -0.96
C ALA A 51 1.08 7.07 -1.86
N THR A 52 0.12 6.98 -2.78
CA THR A 52 0.02 5.91 -3.77
C THR A 52 1.23 5.88 -4.68
N SER A 53 1.70 7.03 -5.18
CA SER A 53 2.93 7.09 -5.99
C SER A 53 4.17 6.60 -5.25
N LEU A 54 4.28 6.91 -3.96
CA LEU A 54 5.36 6.38 -3.10
C LEU A 54 5.27 4.85 -2.98
N VAL A 55 4.08 4.31 -2.74
CA VAL A 55 3.85 2.86 -2.67
C VAL A 55 4.17 2.19 -4.01
N VAL A 56 3.76 2.79 -5.12
CA VAL A 56 4.12 2.33 -6.48
C VAL A 56 5.63 2.30 -6.67
N ALA A 57 6.34 3.34 -6.22
CA ALA A 57 7.81 3.41 -6.30
C ALA A 57 8.46 2.23 -5.55
N LEU A 58 7.99 1.96 -4.33
CA LEU A 58 8.51 0.90 -3.47
C LEU A 58 8.23 -0.50 -4.02
N VAL A 59 7.08 -0.71 -4.67
CA VAL A 59 6.82 -1.98 -5.37
C VAL A 59 7.66 -2.09 -6.63
N ALA A 60 7.84 -0.99 -7.38
CA ALA A 60 8.67 -0.98 -8.59
C ALA A 60 10.15 -1.23 -8.29
N SER A 61 10.66 -0.76 -7.15
CA SER A 61 12.02 -1.07 -6.67
C SER A 61 12.16 -2.48 -6.09
N GLY A 62 11.06 -3.23 -5.96
CA GLY A 62 11.03 -4.52 -5.30
C GLY A 62 11.22 -4.45 -3.78
N SER A 63 11.07 -3.26 -3.18
CA SER A 63 11.23 -3.03 -1.74
C SER A 63 10.00 -3.43 -0.93
N ILE A 64 8.82 -3.52 -1.54
CA ILE A 64 7.60 -4.09 -0.94
C ILE A 64 6.83 -4.90 -2.00
N THR A 65 6.06 -5.90 -1.58
CA THR A 65 5.18 -6.66 -2.51
C THR A 65 3.84 -5.94 -2.74
N ILE A 66 3.10 -6.36 -3.78
CA ILE A 66 1.75 -5.83 -4.06
C ILE A 66 0.79 -6.14 -2.90
N ASP A 67 0.87 -7.34 -2.32
CA ASP A 67 0.01 -7.75 -1.20
C ASP A 67 0.25 -6.89 0.04
N SER A 68 1.50 -6.49 0.28
CA SER A 68 1.85 -5.53 1.34
C SER A 68 1.43 -4.09 0.99
N ALA A 69 1.40 -3.73 -0.29
CA ALA A 69 1.06 -2.40 -0.77
C ALA A 69 -0.45 -2.08 -0.70
N ILE A 70 -1.33 -3.04 -1.00
CA ILE A 70 -2.79 -2.77 -1.05
C ILE A 70 -3.36 -2.29 0.30
N PRO A 71 -3.03 -2.88 1.46
CA PRO A 71 -3.39 -2.33 2.74
C PRO A 71 -2.96 -0.87 2.93
N ILE A 72 -1.74 -0.51 2.50
CA ILE A 72 -1.25 0.89 2.55
C ILE A 72 -2.15 1.79 1.71
N ILE A 73 -2.56 1.35 0.52
CA ILE A 73 -3.50 2.10 -0.34
C ILE A 73 -4.87 2.25 0.34
N MET A 74 -5.41 1.21 0.99
CA MET A 74 -6.66 1.32 1.76
C MET A 74 -6.54 2.38 2.87
N GLY A 75 -5.44 2.34 3.61
CA GLY A 75 -5.08 3.34 4.60
C GLY A 75 -5.06 4.76 4.03
N ALA A 76 -4.42 4.94 2.88
CA ALA A 76 -4.29 6.23 2.22
C ALA A 76 -5.65 6.86 1.86
N ASN A 77 -6.63 6.03 1.50
CA ASN A 77 -8.00 6.50 1.27
C ASN A 77 -8.64 7.06 2.55
N ILE A 78 -8.44 6.42 3.71
CA ILE A 78 -8.89 6.97 5.00
C ILE A 78 -8.14 8.28 5.30
N GLY A 79 -6.80 8.26 5.21
CA GLY A 79 -5.96 9.41 5.56
C GLY A 79 -6.31 10.70 4.82
N THR A 80 -6.71 10.59 3.55
CA THR A 80 -7.14 11.74 2.70
C THR A 80 -8.31 12.52 3.32
N THR A 81 -9.13 11.88 4.14
CA THR A 81 -10.36 12.50 4.67
C THR A 81 -10.13 13.45 5.84
N ILE A 82 -8.92 13.45 6.44
CA ILE A 82 -8.58 14.30 7.59
C ILE A 82 -8.73 15.79 7.26
N THR A 83 -8.36 16.22 6.06
CA THR A 83 -8.35 17.64 5.67
C THR A 83 -9.75 18.23 5.69
N SER A 84 -10.74 17.52 5.14
CA SER A 84 -12.15 17.97 5.15
C SER A 84 -12.69 18.08 6.59
N THR A 85 -12.26 17.18 7.48
CA THR A 85 -12.59 17.25 8.90
C THR A 85 -11.92 18.44 9.60
N ILE A 86 -10.65 18.71 9.31
CA ILE A 86 -9.94 19.90 9.83
C ILE A 86 -10.61 21.19 9.33
N VAL A 87 -11.00 21.27 8.06
CA VAL A 87 -11.73 22.42 7.51
C VAL A 87 -13.04 22.67 8.26
N SER A 88 -13.71 21.61 8.71
CA SER A 88 -14.93 21.73 9.50
C SER A 88 -14.71 22.41 10.86
N LEU A 89 -13.54 22.22 11.49
CA LEU A 89 -13.17 22.87 12.75
C LEU A 89 -13.07 24.39 12.61
N GLY A 90 -12.85 24.90 11.39
CA GLY A 90 -12.87 26.33 11.10
C GLY A 90 -14.22 27.01 11.39
N PHE A 91 -15.31 26.24 11.53
CA PHE A 91 -16.64 26.74 11.85
C PHE A 91 -16.98 26.70 13.34
N ILE A 92 -16.05 26.27 14.20
CA ILE A 92 -16.27 26.00 15.63
C ILE A 92 -16.99 27.15 16.35
N ASN A 93 -16.73 28.40 15.96
CA ASN A 93 -17.34 29.59 16.55
C ASN A 93 -18.85 29.72 16.34
N LYS A 94 -19.43 29.06 15.34
CA LYS A 94 -20.85 29.19 15.00
C LYS A 94 -21.56 27.85 15.14
N LYS A 95 -22.17 27.59 16.31
CA LYS A 95 -22.76 26.27 16.69
C LYS A 95 -23.53 25.57 15.57
N LYS A 96 -24.49 26.24 14.93
CA LYS A 96 -25.33 25.64 13.87
C LYS A 96 -24.56 25.39 12.57
N GLU A 97 -23.60 26.25 12.21
CA GLU A 97 -22.74 26.05 11.03
C GLU A 97 -21.73 24.94 11.31
N PHE A 98 -21.13 24.92 12.49
CA PHE A 98 -20.18 23.90 12.93
C PHE A 98 -20.77 22.48 12.85
N ARG A 99 -21.99 22.27 13.36
CA ARG A 99 -22.72 21.00 13.22
C ARG A 99 -22.75 20.51 11.77
N ARG A 100 -23.12 21.40 10.85
CA ARG A 100 -23.27 21.09 9.41
C ARG A 100 -21.91 20.88 8.74
N ALA A 101 -20.92 21.70 9.12
CA ALA A 101 -19.55 21.59 8.66
C ALA A 101 -18.95 20.24 9.07
N VAL A 102 -19.10 19.82 10.32
CA VAL A 102 -18.58 18.53 10.82
C VAL A 102 -19.25 17.39 10.08
N ALA A 103 -20.57 17.41 9.94
CA ALA A 103 -21.28 16.38 9.18
C ALA A 103 -20.84 16.31 7.69
N ALA A 104 -20.50 17.44 7.07
CA ALA A 104 -19.95 17.43 5.72
C ALA A 104 -18.49 16.94 5.68
N GLY A 105 -17.67 17.39 6.63
CA GLY A 105 -16.25 17.07 6.70
C GLY A 105 -15.98 15.59 6.98
N THR A 106 -16.79 14.97 7.84
CA THR A 106 -16.61 13.56 8.25
C THR A 106 -17.42 12.57 7.42
N TYR A 107 -18.25 13.02 6.46
CA TYR A 107 -19.00 12.10 5.61
C TYR A 107 -18.05 11.22 4.77
N HIS A 108 -17.04 11.84 4.17
CA HIS A 108 -16.03 11.13 3.37
C HIS A 108 -15.25 10.13 4.23
N ASP A 109 -14.94 10.52 5.47
CA ASP A 109 -14.27 9.66 6.45
C ASP A 109 -15.08 8.41 6.78
N PHE A 110 -16.34 8.57 7.21
CA PHE A 110 -17.22 7.43 7.49
C PHE A 110 -17.41 6.52 6.26
N PHE A 111 -17.52 7.11 5.06
CA PHE A 111 -17.60 6.32 3.83
C PHE A 111 -16.34 5.45 3.62
N ASN A 112 -15.14 6.02 3.76
CA ASN A 112 -13.89 5.27 3.58
C ASN A 112 -13.65 4.26 4.69
N ILE A 113 -13.92 4.59 5.96
CA ILE A 113 -13.81 3.65 7.09
C ILE A 113 -14.74 2.45 6.90
N LEU A 114 -16.00 2.69 6.51
CA LEU A 114 -16.95 1.60 6.25
C LEU A 114 -16.53 0.75 5.05
N THR A 115 -15.98 1.36 4.00
CA THR A 115 -15.45 0.65 2.84
C THR A 115 -14.26 -0.23 3.23
N VAL A 116 -13.31 0.30 4.01
CA VAL A 116 -12.19 -0.48 4.58
C VAL A 116 -12.70 -1.61 5.46
N SER A 117 -13.70 -1.37 6.31
CA SER A 117 -14.24 -2.39 7.22
C SER A 117 -14.81 -3.62 6.48
N ILE A 118 -15.21 -3.45 5.22
CA ILE A 118 -15.68 -4.54 4.35
C ILE A 118 -14.53 -5.13 3.52
N LEU A 119 -13.76 -4.27 2.85
CA LEU A 119 -12.76 -4.72 1.87
C LEU A 119 -11.47 -5.22 2.50
N PHE A 120 -11.06 -4.68 3.65
CA PHE A 120 -9.82 -5.10 4.29
C PHE A 120 -9.86 -6.55 4.80
N PRO A 121 -10.92 -7.05 5.46
CA PRO A 121 -11.02 -8.47 5.78
C PRO A 121 -11.03 -9.36 4.52
N LEU A 122 -11.73 -8.96 3.47
CA LEU A 122 -11.75 -9.71 2.20
C LEU A 122 -10.37 -9.78 1.55
N GLU A 123 -9.63 -8.68 1.60
CA GLU A 123 -8.23 -8.64 1.15
C GLU A 123 -7.34 -9.52 2.03
N TYR A 124 -7.47 -9.39 3.35
CA TYR A 124 -6.67 -10.13 4.32
C TYR A 124 -6.79 -11.66 4.18
N TYR A 125 -8.00 -12.18 3.94
CA TYR A 125 -8.23 -13.63 3.84
C TYR A 125 -8.09 -14.18 2.42
N ASN A 126 -8.50 -13.41 1.41
CA ASN A 126 -8.68 -13.94 0.05
C ASN A 126 -7.82 -13.20 -1.00
N GLY A 127 -7.11 -12.13 -0.63
CA GLY A 127 -6.41 -11.27 -1.59
C GLY A 127 -7.34 -10.71 -2.65
N PHE A 128 -8.60 -10.40 -2.30
CA PHE A 128 -9.64 -10.08 -3.27
C PHE A 128 -9.28 -8.91 -4.20
N LEU A 129 -8.79 -7.79 -3.65
CA LEU A 129 -8.36 -6.64 -4.42
C LEU A 129 -7.04 -6.91 -5.14
N SER A 130 -6.07 -7.59 -4.51
CA SER A 130 -4.83 -8.04 -5.18
C SER A 130 -5.13 -8.83 -6.44
N ASN A 131 -5.91 -9.89 -6.31
CA ASN A 131 -6.25 -10.80 -7.41
C ASN A 131 -7.08 -10.10 -8.49
N LEU A 132 -8.08 -9.31 -8.09
CA LEU A 132 -8.94 -8.62 -9.06
C LEU A 132 -8.17 -7.53 -9.82
N SER A 133 -7.33 -6.75 -9.14
CA SER A 133 -6.53 -5.71 -9.79
C SER A 133 -5.46 -6.30 -10.71
N GLY A 134 -4.82 -7.41 -10.32
CA GLY A 134 -3.88 -8.15 -11.16
C GLY A 134 -4.57 -8.72 -12.40
N TRP A 135 -5.72 -9.38 -12.21
CA TRP A 135 -6.51 -9.93 -13.32
C TRP A 135 -6.92 -8.86 -14.34
N ILE A 136 -7.41 -7.69 -13.89
CA ILE A 136 -7.75 -6.59 -14.80
C ILE A 136 -6.48 -6.09 -15.52
N THR A 137 -5.38 -5.95 -14.80
CA THR A 137 -4.13 -5.44 -15.37
C THR A 137 -3.60 -6.35 -16.48
N GLU A 138 -3.60 -7.67 -16.27
CA GLU A 138 -3.12 -8.65 -17.25
C GLU A 138 -4.01 -8.76 -18.50
N ASN A 139 -5.34 -8.62 -18.33
CA ASN A 139 -6.29 -8.81 -19.43
C ASN A 139 -6.56 -7.53 -20.24
N PHE A 140 -6.43 -6.36 -19.63
CA PHE A 140 -6.82 -5.09 -20.27
C PHE A 140 -5.65 -4.15 -20.58
N PHE A 141 -4.44 -4.42 -20.08
CA PHE A 141 -3.27 -3.58 -20.34
C PHE A 141 -2.12 -4.37 -20.97
N THR A 142 -1.64 -3.88 -22.11
CA THR A 142 -0.46 -4.45 -22.78
C THR A 142 0.81 -3.96 -22.08
N ILE A 143 1.40 -4.79 -21.23
CA ILE A 143 2.62 -4.46 -20.50
C ILE A 143 3.84 -4.75 -21.39
N SER A 144 4.65 -3.73 -21.69
CA SER A 144 5.95 -3.94 -22.33
C SER A 144 6.92 -4.59 -21.32
N LYS A 145 7.51 -5.75 -21.67
CA LYS A 145 8.55 -6.46 -20.89
C LYS A 145 9.91 -5.71 -20.84
N GLY A 146 9.91 -4.39 -20.86
CA GLY A 146 11.11 -3.57 -20.67
C GLY A 146 11.24 -3.19 -19.20
N GLY A 147 12.40 -3.44 -18.59
CA GLY A 147 12.72 -2.95 -17.26
C GLY A 147 12.78 -1.42 -17.27
N ALA A 148 11.67 -0.77 -16.93
CA ALA A 148 11.65 0.67 -16.73
C ALA A 148 12.25 0.99 -15.37
N SER A 149 13.31 1.80 -15.37
CA SER A 149 13.65 2.60 -14.20
C SER A 149 12.44 3.49 -13.90
N ALA A 150 11.94 3.45 -12.68
CA ALA A 150 10.86 4.31 -12.23
C ALA A 150 11.38 5.75 -12.10
N ASN A 151 11.68 6.39 -13.23
CA ASN A 151 11.94 7.82 -13.28
C ASN A 151 10.59 8.52 -13.15
N PHE A 152 10.22 8.80 -11.90
CA PHE A 152 9.10 9.67 -11.58
C PHE A 152 9.41 11.05 -12.13
N SER A 153 8.75 11.44 -13.21
CA SER A 153 8.76 12.84 -13.64
C SER A 153 8.01 13.69 -12.60
N PRO A 154 8.59 14.81 -12.15
CA PRO A 154 7.90 15.74 -11.25
C PRO A 154 6.56 16.17 -11.85
N LEU A 155 5.56 16.38 -10.99
CA LEU A 155 4.18 16.71 -11.37
C LEU A 155 4.09 17.99 -12.23
N TRP A 156 5.10 18.85 -12.09
CA TRP A 156 5.42 20.01 -12.91
C TRP A 156 6.95 20.22 -12.92
N SER A 157 7.60 20.12 -14.08
CA SER A 157 9.06 20.27 -14.19
C SER A 157 9.57 21.69 -13.91
N GLY A 158 8.69 22.71 -13.95
CA GLY A 158 9.11 24.11 -13.76
C GLY A 158 9.56 24.46 -12.33
N PHE A 159 9.34 23.60 -11.34
CA PHE A 159 9.84 23.81 -9.98
C PHE A 159 11.15 23.08 -9.68
N SER A 160 11.62 22.19 -10.57
CA SER A 160 12.83 21.39 -10.32
C SER A 160 14.06 22.24 -9.97
N PRO A 161 14.34 23.41 -10.59
CA PRO A 161 15.55 24.17 -10.25
C PRO A 161 15.53 24.70 -8.82
N ILE A 162 14.35 25.08 -8.33
CA ILE A 162 14.15 25.61 -6.99
C ILE A 162 14.19 24.48 -5.96
N ILE A 163 13.60 23.33 -6.29
CA ILE A 163 13.61 22.15 -5.43
C ILE A 163 15.03 21.61 -5.28
N ASP A 164 15.78 21.47 -6.38
CA ASP A 164 17.16 21.00 -6.35
C ASP A 164 18.06 21.94 -5.55
N PHE A 165 17.82 23.25 -5.63
CA PHE A 165 18.51 24.25 -4.81
C PHE A 165 18.19 24.08 -3.32
N LEU A 166 16.93 23.89 -2.96
CA LEU A 166 16.50 23.68 -1.57
C LEU A 166 17.04 22.36 -0.99
N VAL A 167 17.05 21.29 -1.79
CA VAL A 167 17.62 19.99 -1.41
C VAL A 167 19.12 20.12 -1.11
N LYS A 168 19.86 20.92 -1.89
CA LYS A 168 21.28 21.17 -1.64
C LYS A 168 21.55 21.97 -0.36
N ILE A 169 20.66 22.90 0.00
CA ILE A 169 20.83 23.78 1.17
C ILE A 169 20.38 23.12 2.47
N ILE A 170 19.38 22.23 2.41
CA ILE A 170 18.81 21.57 3.57
C ILE A 170 19.27 20.10 3.58
N PRO A 171 20.42 19.78 4.20
CA PRO A 171 21.05 18.46 4.09
C PRO A 171 20.27 17.34 4.79
N SER A 172 19.38 17.64 5.73
CA SER A 172 18.54 16.62 6.36
C SER A 172 17.18 16.52 5.66
N GLY A 173 16.85 15.34 5.13
CA GLY A 173 15.54 15.06 4.55
C GLY A 173 14.38 15.30 5.54
N PHE A 174 14.62 15.16 6.85
CA PHE A 174 13.63 15.42 7.90
C PHE A 174 13.26 16.92 8.02
N LEU A 175 14.23 17.83 8.05
CA LEU A 175 13.95 19.27 8.08
C LEU A 175 13.27 19.73 6.79
N LEU A 176 13.68 19.18 5.64
CA LEU A 176 13.06 19.47 4.36
C LEU A 176 11.61 18.97 4.31
N ALA A 177 11.34 17.79 4.88
CA ALA A 177 9.99 17.28 5.07
C ALA A 177 9.19 18.22 5.99
N LEU A 178 9.70 18.58 7.17
CA LEU A 178 8.99 19.48 8.09
C LEU A 178 8.68 20.85 7.45
N PHE A 179 9.60 21.41 6.68
CA PHE A 179 9.40 22.65 5.94
C PHE A 179 8.33 22.51 4.86
N SER A 180 8.40 21.46 4.03
CA SER A 180 7.38 21.19 3.01
C SER A 180 6.00 20.95 3.61
N PHE A 181 5.93 20.30 4.77
CA PHE A 181 4.71 20.14 5.58
C PHE A 181 4.11 21.46 6.03
N GLY A 182 4.93 22.36 6.59
CA GLY A 182 4.49 23.70 6.97
C GLY A 182 3.93 24.48 5.78
N LEU A 183 4.59 24.37 4.63
CA LEU A 183 4.21 25.04 3.39
C LEU A 183 2.91 24.45 2.80
N LEU A 184 2.73 23.13 2.88
CA LEU A 184 1.52 22.44 2.47
C LEU A 184 0.32 22.82 3.35
N PHE A 185 0.50 22.84 4.68
CA PHE A 185 -0.53 23.28 5.62
C PHE A 185 -0.92 24.74 5.39
N LEU A 186 0.06 25.63 5.22
CA LEU A 186 -0.19 27.03 4.88
C LEU A 186 -0.94 27.16 3.54
N SER A 187 -0.59 26.36 2.53
CA SER A 187 -1.27 26.37 1.24
C SER A 187 -2.75 26.02 1.40
N ILE A 188 -3.09 25.07 2.27
CA ILE A 188 -4.48 24.66 2.51
C ILE A 188 -5.26 25.74 3.26
N LEU A 189 -4.63 26.40 4.25
CA LEU A 189 -5.24 27.54 4.94
C LEU A 189 -5.52 28.71 4.00
N LEU A 190 -4.59 29.02 3.09
CA LEU A 190 -4.75 30.04 2.06
C LEU A 190 -5.83 29.64 1.04
N PHE A 191 -5.80 28.39 0.58
CA PHE A 191 -6.81 27.86 -0.34
C PHE A 191 -8.21 27.95 0.26
N ARG A 192 -8.38 27.59 1.53
CA ARG A 192 -9.62 27.79 2.29
C ARG A 192 -10.06 29.25 2.26
N LYS A 193 -9.15 30.19 2.56
CA LYS A 193 -9.46 31.63 2.60
C LYS A 193 -9.94 32.13 1.23
N LEU A 194 -9.29 31.70 0.15
CA LEU A 194 -9.64 32.08 -1.22
C LEU A 194 -10.99 31.50 -1.66
N ILE A 195 -11.24 30.20 -1.43
CA ILE A 195 -12.53 29.59 -1.77
C ILE A 195 -13.67 30.19 -0.95
N SER A 196 -13.46 30.42 0.35
CA SER A 196 -14.46 31.08 1.19
C SER A 196 -14.76 32.51 0.70
N GLY A 197 -13.75 33.25 0.25
CA GLY A 197 -13.93 34.59 -0.32
C GLY A 197 -14.64 34.57 -1.68
N LEU A 198 -14.27 33.65 -2.57
CA LEU A 198 -14.87 33.51 -3.89
C LEU A 198 -16.35 33.08 -3.83
N LEU A 199 -16.68 32.19 -2.89
CA LEU A 199 -18.06 31.76 -2.64
C LEU A 199 -18.93 32.87 -2.05
N MET A 200 -18.33 33.84 -1.35
CA MET A 200 -19.04 35.04 -0.88
C MET A 200 -19.19 36.10 -1.98
N ALA A 201 -18.33 36.08 -3.01
CA ALA A 201 -18.37 37.01 -4.14
C ALA A 201 -19.23 36.54 -5.34
N SER A 202 -19.47 35.23 -5.49
CA SER A 202 -20.31 34.63 -6.54
C SER A 202 -21.70 34.28 -6.02
N SER A 203 -22.75 34.33 -6.87
CA SER A 203 -24.11 33.90 -6.46
C SER A 203 -24.14 32.40 -6.13
N PRO A 204 -24.31 31.99 -4.86
CA PRO A 204 -24.23 30.59 -4.45
C PRO A 204 -25.27 29.70 -5.15
N GLU A 205 -26.41 30.27 -5.58
CA GLU A 205 -27.47 29.53 -6.27
C GLU A 205 -27.09 29.12 -7.70
N LYS A 206 -26.30 29.91 -8.43
CA LYS A 206 -25.82 29.53 -9.77
C LYS A 206 -24.80 28.40 -9.67
N PHE A 207 -23.87 28.51 -8.72
CA PHE A 207 -22.90 27.45 -8.42
C PHE A 207 -23.62 26.14 -8.04
N SER A 208 -24.57 26.23 -7.10
CA SER A 208 -25.39 25.08 -6.66
C SER A 208 -26.13 24.42 -7.84
N ARG A 209 -26.74 25.21 -8.72
CA ARG A 209 -27.45 24.70 -9.91
C ARG A 209 -26.53 24.07 -10.95
N PHE A 210 -25.29 24.55 -11.09
CA PHE A 210 -24.33 23.98 -12.04
C PHE A 210 -23.78 22.63 -11.54
N PHE A 211 -23.30 22.59 -10.29
CA PHE A 211 -22.62 21.43 -9.72
C PHE A 211 -23.57 20.38 -9.10
N PHE A 212 -24.72 20.78 -8.56
CA PHE A 212 -25.56 19.91 -7.71
C PHE A 212 -27.01 19.76 -8.19
N LYS A 213 -27.28 19.95 -9.49
CA LYS A 213 -28.65 19.86 -10.06
C LYS A 213 -29.31 18.50 -9.82
N ASN A 214 -28.59 17.42 -10.11
CA ASN A 214 -29.06 16.05 -9.92
C ASN A 214 -27.87 15.15 -9.53
N THR A 215 -28.18 13.94 -9.08
CA THR A 215 -27.21 12.96 -8.58
C THR A 215 -26.08 12.68 -9.57
N LEU A 216 -26.42 12.34 -10.82
CA LEU A 216 -25.42 11.96 -11.84
C LEU A 216 -24.50 13.12 -12.20
N LYS A 217 -25.06 14.33 -12.39
CA LYS A 217 -24.26 15.53 -12.65
C LYS A 217 -23.37 15.87 -11.47
N SER A 218 -23.87 15.73 -10.25
CA SER A 218 -23.10 16.00 -9.04
C SER A 218 -21.92 15.05 -8.91
N PHE A 219 -22.14 13.76 -9.12
CA PHE A 219 -21.07 12.76 -9.16
C PHE A 219 -20.06 13.04 -10.27
N PHE A 220 -20.53 13.25 -11.49
CA PHE A 220 -19.67 13.53 -12.64
C PHE A 220 -18.81 14.77 -12.42
N TRP A 221 -19.38 15.86 -11.91
CA TRP A 221 -18.63 17.07 -11.62
C TRP A 221 -17.61 16.87 -10.50
N GLY A 222 -17.92 16.08 -9.47
CA GLY A 222 -16.93 15.73 -8.44
C GLY A 222 -15.75 15.01 -9.07
N LEU A 223 -16.02 13.99 -9.88
CA LEU A 223 -15.01 13.19 -10.58
C LEU A 223 -14.13 14.04 -11.50
N VAL A 224 -14.73 14.82 -12.39
CA VAL A 224 -14.01 15.67 -13.35
C VAL A 224 -13.22 16.76 -12.64
N THR A 225 -13.83 17.43 -11.65
CA THR A 225 -13.14 18.50 -10.89
C THR A 225 -11.92 17.94 -10.18
N THR A 226 -12.05 16.78 -9.54
CA THR A 226 -10.91 16.16 -8.89
C THR A 226 -9.88 15.64 -9.89
N ALA A 227 -10.29 15.03 -11.01
CA ALA A 227 -9.33 14.59 -12.02
C ALA A 227 -8.53 15.76 -12.62
N ALA A 228 -9.18 16.91 -12.82
CA ALA A 228 -8.53 18.13 -13.29
C ALA A 228 -7.59 18.75 -12.25
N ILE A 229 -8.04 18.86 -11.00
CA ILE A 229 -7.24 19.44 -9.90
C ILE A 229 -6.18 18.45 -9.38
N ARG A 230 -6.39 17.14 -9.61
CA ARG A 230 -5.60 16.02 -9.08
C ARG A 230 -5.54 15.94 -7.55
N SER A 231 -6.50 16.55 -6.85
CA SER A 231 -6.61 16.48 -5.39
C SER A 231 -8.07 16.36 -4.96
N SER A 232 -8.41 15.18 -4.43
CA SER A 232 -9.74 14.92 -3.86
C SER A 232 -9.94 15.68 -2.55
N THR A 233 -8.87 15.93 -1.78
CA THR A 233 -8.89 16.74 -0.55
C THR A 233 -9.35 18.17 -0.82
N ILE A 234 -8.83 18.80 -1.88
CA ILE A 234 -9.26 20.14 -2.30
C ILE A 234 -10.73 20.14 -2.73
N THR A 235 -11.11 19.21 -3.61
CA THR A 235 -12.47 19.15 -4.16
C THR A 235 -13.52 18.86 -3.08
N THR A 236 -13.25 17.92 -2.17
CA THR A 236 -14.16 17.56 -1.08
C THR A 236 -14.24 18.65 -0.01
N SER A 237 -13.14 19.33 0.31
CA SER A 237 -13.12 20.41 1.31
C SER A 237 -13.97 21.61 0.91
N VAL A 238 -14.14 21.89 -0.39
CA VAL A 238 -15.02 22.96 -0.90
C VAL A 238 -16.49 22.72 -0.54
N VAL A 239 -16.90 21.46 -0.38
CA VAL A 239 -18.28 21.11 0.00
C VAL A 239 -18.60 21.52 1.44
N VAL A 240 -17.62 21.46 2.34
CA VAL A 240 -17.78 21.75 3.77
C VAL A 240 -18.39 23.14 4.03
N PRO A 241 -17.81 24.26 3.54
CA PRO A 241 -18.40 25.58 3.74
C PRO A 241 -19.80 25.71 3.10
N ILE A 242 -20.05 25.08 1.95
CA ILE A 242 -21.32 25.17 1.23
C ILE A 242 -22.45 24.51 2.04
N VAL A 243 -22.18 23.35 2.63
CA VAL A 243 -23.12 22.66 3.52
C VAL A 243 -23.25 23.41 4.85
N ALA A 244 -22.15 23.92 5.40
CA ALA A 244 -22.14 24.72 6.63
C ALA A 244 -23.04 25.95 6.51
N GLN A 245 -23.00 26.63 5.36
CA GLN A 245 -23.80 27.81 5.04
C GLN A 245 -25.22 27.49 4.55
N LYS A 246 -25.64 26.21 4.50
CA LYS A 246 -26.98 25.78 4.05
C LYS A 246 -27.29 26.03 2.57
N ILE A 247 -26.28 26.33 1.75
CA ILE A 247 -26.45 26.49 0.29
C ILE A 247 -26.92 25.17 -0.33
N ILE A 248 -26.37 24.04 0.13
CA ILE A 248 -26.87 22.69 -0.18
C ILE A 248 -26.97 21.86 1.09
N THR A 249 -27.76 20.78 1.04
CA THR A 249 -27.81 19.78 2.10
C THR A 249 -26.67 18.78 1.93
N LEU A 250 -26.24 18.14 3.04
CA LEU A 250 -25.25 17.06 2.99
C LEU A 250 -25.64 15.99 1.96
N ARG A 251 -26.90 15.57 1.95
CA ARG A 251 -27.41 14.53 1.04
C ARG A 251 -27.26 14.91 -0.44
N LYS A 252 -27.43 16.19 -0.80
CA LYS A 252 -27.19 16.68 -2.16
C LYS A 252 -25.70 16.72 -2.51
N ALA A 253 -24.84 16.89 -1.52
CA ALA A 253 -23.40 16.96 -1.71
C ALA A 253 -22.69 15.60 -1.76
N VAL A 254 -23.32 14.55 -1.20
CA VAL A 254 -22.79 13.18 -1.20
C VAL A 254 -22.29 12.72 -2.57
N PRO A 255 -23.10 12.73 -3.66
CA PRO A 255 -22.62 12.25 -4.96
C PRO A 255 -21.38 13.00 -5.44
N PHE A 256 -21.28 14.32 -5.22
CA PHE A 256 -20.06 15.08 -5.53
C PHE A 256 -18.83 14.61 -4.76
N ILE A 257 -18.98 14.34 -3.45
CA ILE A 257 -17.88 13.82 -2.61
C ILE A 257 -17.43 12.44 -3.12
N LEU A 258 -18.38 11.56 -3.47
CA LEU A 258 -18.08 10.22 -4.00
C LEU A 258 -17.37 10.28 -5.35
N GLY A 259 -17.85 11.16 -6.25
CA GLY A 259 -17.19 11.40 -7.54
C GLY A 259 -15.77 11.93 -7.35
N ALA A 260 -15.59 12.89 -6.44
CA ALA A 260 -14.29 13.44 -6.11
C ALA A 260 -13.31 12.37 -5.61
N ASN A 261 -13.76 11.45 -4.76
CA ASN A 261 -12.92 10.33 -4.28
C ASN A 261 -12.44 9.42 -5.43
N MET A 262 -13.29 9.19 -6.44
CA MET A 262 -12.91 8.42 -7.63
C MET A 262 -12.00 9.20 -8.59
N GLY A 263 -12.11 10.52 -8.68
CA GLY A 263 -11.35 11.34 -9.63
C GLY A 263 -9.83 11.18 -9.51
N THR A 264 -9.27 11.14 -8.30
CA THR A 264 -7.82 10.95 -8.07
C THR A 264 -7.34 9.57 -8.51
N THR A 265 -8.21 8.56 -8.44
CA THR A 265 -7.85 7.18 -8.81
C THR A 265 -7.88 6.98 -10.32
N VAL A 266 -8.81 7.64 -11.03
CA VAL A 266 -8.81 7.67 -12.50
C VAL A 266 -7.52 8.30 -13.01
N THR A 267 -7.07 9.41 -12.40
CA THR A 267 -5.80 10.02 -12.79
C THR A 267 -4.59 9.13 -12.49
N ALA A 268 -4.63 8.35 -11.41
CA ALA A 268 -3.55 7.42 -11.06
C ALA A 268 -3.44 6.28 -12.08
N ILE A 269 -4.57 5.71 -12.54
CA ILE A 269 -4.58 4.70 -13.60
C ILE A 269 -3.98 5.27 -14.88
N ILE A 270 -4.42 6.46 -15.30
CA ILE A 270 -3.91 7.12 -16.52
C ILE A 270 -2.39 7.36 -16.41
N ALA A 271 -1.92 7.87 -15.27
CA ALA A 271 -0.50 8.10 -15.04
C ALA A 271 0.30 6.79 -15.06
N ALA A 272 -0.19 5.72 -14.41
CA ALA A 272 0.49 4.42 -14.40
C ALA A 272 0.56 3.80 -15.80
N ALA A 273 -0.54 3.87 -16.57
CA ALA A 273 -0.63 3.33 -17.92
C ALA A 273 0.25 4.09 -18.92
N LEU A 274 0.35 5.42 -18.79
CA LEU A 274 1.08 6.26 -19.75
C LEU A 274 2.56 6.46 -19.39
N SER A 275 2.92 6.52 -18.10
CA SER A 275 4.27 6.95 -17.66
C SER A 275 5.12 5.85 -17.04
N ALA A 276 4.53 4.91 -16.31
CA ALA A 276 5.28 3.82 -15.68
C ALA A 276 5.33 2.56 -16.56
N ASN A 277 4.21 2.23 -17.21
CA ASN A 277 4.00 1.01 -18.02
C ASN A 277 4.54 -0.29 -17.38
N THR A 278 4.60 -0.35 -16.05
CA THR A 278 4.96 -1.55 -15.29
C THR A 278 3.70 -2.21 -14.77
N ALA A 279 3.68 -3.55 -14.79
CA ALA A 279 2.56 -4.35 -14.29
C ALA A 279 2.20 -3.98 -12.85
N SER A 280 3.21 -3.77 -11.99
CA SER A 280 3.03 -3.42 -10.59
C SER A 280 2.38 -2.05 -10.39
N ALA A 281 2.85 -1.02 -11.11
CA ALA A 281 2.30 0.33 -11.01
C ALA A 281 0.82 0.37 -11.42
N ILE A 282 0.48 -0.28 -12.54
CA ILE A 282 -0.91 -0.35 -13.04
C ILE A 282 -1.78 -1.14 -12.06
N THR A 283 -1.29 -2.27 -11.53
CA THR A 283 -2.01 -3.09 -10.55
C THR A 283 -2.36 -2.30 -9.30
N ILE A 284 -1.41 -1.54 -8.73
CA ILE A 284 -1.65 -0.74 -7.52
C ILE A 284 -2.62 0.41 -7.80
N ALA A 285 -2.46 1.11 -8.93
CA ALA A 285 -3.39 2.16 -9.34
C ALA A 285 -4.81 1.61 -9.57
N MET A 286 -4.92 0.42 -10.14
CA MET A 286 -6.17 -0.31 -10.33
C MET A 286 -6.78 -0.72 -8.99
N ALA A 287 -6.01 -1.26 -8.05
CA ALA A 287 -6.48 -1.56 -6.70
C ALA A 287 -7.03 -0.31 -6.00
N HIS A 288 -6.35 0.84 -6.14
CA HIS A 288 -6.82 2.13 -5.60
C HIS A 288 -8.17 2.53 -6.21
N PHE A 289 -8.32 2.42 -7.53
CA PHE A 289 -9.57 2.72 -8.22
C PHE A 289 -10.70 1.77 -7.81
N LEU A 290 -10.44 0.46 -7.81
CA LEU A 290 -11.40 -0.57 -7.43
C LEU A 290 -11.89 -0.40 -6.00
N PHE A 291 -11.00 -0.09 -5.06
CA PHE A 291 -11.39 0.20 -3.68
C PHE A 291 -12.47 1.29 -3.62
N ASN A 292 -12.26 2.40 -4.34
CA ASN A 292 -13.20 3.51 -4.37
C ASN A 292 -14.49 3.19 -5.13
N LEU A 293 -14.36 2.54 -6.29
CA LEU A 293 -15.49 2.13 -7.10
C LEU A 293 -16.41 1.16 -6.34
N ILE A 294 -15.84 0.13 -5.72
CA ILE A 294 -16.60 -0.88 -4.97
C ILE A 294 -17.29 -0.21 -3.78
N GLY A 295 -16.62 0.68 -3.03
CA GLY A 295 -17.25 1.45 -1.97
C GLY A 295 -18.48 2.23 -2.45
N VAL A 296 -18.38 2.88 -3.61
CA VAL A 296 -19.51 3.61 -4.21
C VAL A 296 -20.63 2.65 -4.60
N LEU A 297 -20.31 1.52 -5.24
CA LEU A 297 -21.29 0.52 -5.66
C LEU A 297 -21.98 -0.18 -4.49
N VAL A 298 -21.29 -0.37 -3.37
CA VAL A 298 -21.86 -0.97 -2.15
C VAL A 298 -22.77 0.03 -1.44
N PHE A 299 -22.27 1.23 -1.14
CA PHE A 299 -23.02 2.15 -0.28
C PHE A 299 -24.02 3.04 -1.00
N TYR A 300 -23.84 3.36 -2.29
CA TYR A 300 -24.64 4.42 -2.92
C TYR A 300 -25.96 3.98 -3.56
N PRO A 301 -26.06 2.85 -4.30
CA PRO A 301 -27.28 2.45 -5.00
C PRO A 301 -28.45 2.13 -4.07
N LEU A 302 -28.18 1.40 -2.98
CA LEU A 302 -29.21 0.98 -2.03
C LEU A 302 -29.50 2.09 -1.02
N PRO A 303 -30.76 2.60 -0.92
CA PRO A 303 -31.10 3.69 -0.02
C PRO A 303 -30.76 3.43 1.46
N ILE A 304 -30.89 2.18 1.89
CA ILE A 304 -30.58 1.74 3.26
C ILE A 304 -29.09 1.93 3.54
N LEU A 305 -28.22 1.36 2.69
CA LEU A 305 -26.76 1.46 2.86
C LEU A 305 -26.28 2.90 2.71
N ARG A 306 -26.85 3.67 1.77
CA ARG A 306 -26.51 5.08 1.55
C ARG A 306 -26.78 5.94 2.78
N ASN A 307 -27.78 5.59 3.58
CA ASN A 307 -28.12 6.33 4.78
C ASN A 307 -27.14 6.09 5.93
N ILE A 308 -26.36 4.99 5.94
CA ILE A 308 -25.47 4.66 7.04
C ILE A 308 -24.37 5.73 7.22
N PRO A 309 -23.51 6.05 6.21
CA PRO A 309 -22.48 7.06 6.41
C PRO A 309 -23.08 8.46 6.63
N VAL A 310 -24.22 8.77 5.99
CA VAL A 310 -24.94 10.04 6.19
C VAL A 310 -25.45 10.18 7.63
N ALA A 311 -25.96 9.10 8.22
CA ALA A 311 -26.48 9.09 9.59
C ALA A 311 -25.34 9.23 10.60
N MET A 312 -24.23 8.52 10.41
CA MET A 312 -23.03 8.64 11.26
C MET A 312 -22.47 10.06 11.23
N ALA A 313 -22.32 10.64 10.04
CA ALA A 313 -21.84 12.01 9.87
C ALA A 313 -22.75 13.05 10.52
N ASN A 314 -24.07 12.96 10.31
CA ASN A 314 -25.02 13.83 11.00
C ASN A 314 -25.06 13.60 12.52
N GLY A 315 -24.85 12.36 12.97
CA GLY A 315 -24.76 11.99 14.38
C GLY A 315 -23.60 12.69 15.07
N LEU A 316 -22.40 12.59 14.51
CA LEU A 316 -21.22 13.29 15.00
C LEU A 316 -21.40 14.81 14.95
N GLY A 317 -21.95 15.34 13.85
CA GLY A 317 -22.31 16.76 13.76
C GLY A 317 -23.26 17.20 14.88
N ARG A 318 -24.31 16.42 15.18
CA ARG A 318 -25.23 16.72 16.30
C ARG A 318 -24.53 16.67 17.65
N LEU A 319 -23.60 15.73 17.84
CA LEU A 319 -22.80 15.62 19.06
C LEU A 319 -22.00 16.91 19.33
N THR A 320 -21.51 17.59 18.28
CA THR A 320 -20.77 18.86 18.45
C THR A 320 -21.60 20.04 18.93
N ILE A 321 -22.94 19.96 18.89
CA ILE A 321 -23.81 20.95 19.54
C ILE A 321 -23.68 20.85 21.06
N ARG A 322 -23.65 19.61 21.59
CA ARG A 322 -23.59 19.33 23.04
C ARG A 322 -22.15 19.40 23.55
N TYR A 323 -21.21 18.80 22.82
CA TYR A 323 -19.80 18.74 23.16
C TYR A 323 -18.97 19.36 22.04
N ARG A 324 -18.65 20.64 22.16
CA ARG A 324 -17.99 21.42 21.10
C ARG A 324 -16.65 20.83 20.63
N LEU A 325 -15.93 20.13 21.51
CA LEU A 325 -14.66 19.47 21.19
C LEU A 325 -14.82 18.09 20.54
N ALA A 326 -16.04 17.55 20.42
CA ALA A 326 -16.25 16.19 19.91
C ALA A 326 -15.69 15.98 18.49
N GLY A 327 -15.75 17.00 17.62
CA GLY A 327 -15.14 16.93 16.28
C GLY A 327 -13.61 16.86 16.31
N PHE A 328 -12.97 17.54 17.27
CA PHE A 328 -11.52 17.48 17.46
C PHE A 328 -11.09 16.15 18.08
N VAL A 329 -11.80 15.70 19.13
CA VAL A 329 -11.58 14.40 19.77
C VAL A 329 -11.75 13.26 18.76
N TYR A 330 -12.74 13.35 17.87
CA TYR A 330 -12.94 12.38 16.80
C TYR A 330 -11.69 12.22 15.91
N ILE A 331 -11.06 13.33 15.50
CA ILE A 331 -9.81 13.28 14.72
C ILE A 331 -8.72 12.55 15.51
N LEU A 332 -8.49 12.94 16.76
CA LEU A 332 -7.45 12.32 17.60
C LEU A 332 -7.69 10.82 17.77
N VAL A 333 -8.95 10.42 17.96
CA VAL A 333 -9.30 9.01 18.18
C VAL A 333 -9.13 8.20 16.90
N VAL A 334 -9.73 8.65 15.79
CA VAL A 334 -9.79 7.88 14.54
C VAL A 334 -8.46 7.86 13.80
N PHE A 335 -7.73 8.98 13.74
CA PHE A 335 -6.52 9.09 12.94
C PHE A 335 -5.24 8.77 13.71
N PHE A 336 -5.27 8.77 15.05
CA PHE A 336 -4.07 8.54 15.86
C PHE A 336 -4.29 7.43 16.89
N PHE A 337 -5.21 7.60 17.83
CA PHE A 337 -5.35 6.66 18.96
C PHE A 337 -5.70 5.24 18.54
N ILE A 338 -6.71 5.04 17.69
CA ILE A 338 -7.12 3.73 17.19
C ILE A 338 -5.98 3.07 16.39
N PRO A 339 -5.37 3.76 15.39
CA PRO A 339 -4.22 3.23 14.67
C PRO A 339 -3.07 2.80 15.58
N PHE A 340 -2.61 3.66 16.49
CA PHE A 340 -1.49 3.35 17.39
C PHE A 340 -1.83 2.20 18.36
N SER A 341 -3.05 2.18 18.89
CA SER A 341 -3.50 1.10 19.79
C SER A 341 -3.51 -0.25 19.08
N LEU A 342 -4.01 -0.30 17.84
CA LEU A 342 -4.07 -1.54 17.07
C LEU A 342 -2.70 -2.01 16.60
N ILE A 343 -1.78 -1.10 16.24
CA ILE A 343 -0.38 -1.45 15.96
C ILE A 343 0.26 -2.06 17.20
N TYR A 344 0.08 -1.42 18.36
CA TYR A 344 0.65 -1.91 19.63
C TYR A 344 0.12 -3.30 19.99
N LEU A 345 -1.18 -3.54 19.86
CA LEU A 345 -1.81 -4.83 20.16
C LEU A 345 -1.44 -5.95 19.17
N ASN A 346 -0.98 -5.61 17.96
CA ASN A 346 -0.75 -6.58 16.89
C ASN A 346 0.75 -6.79 16.58
N LYS A 347 1.64 -6.37 17.49
CA LYS A 347 3.10 -6.49 17.35
C LYS A 347 3.60 -7.96 17.30
N ASP A 348 2.89 -8.88 17.95
CA ASP A 348 3.35 -10.28 18.14
C ASP A 348 2.77 -11.29 17.12
N SER A 349 2.02 -10.81 16.13
CA SER A 349 1.34 -11.67 15.13
C SER A 349 2.22 -12.08 13.95
N THR A 350 3.37 -11.43 13.78
CA THR A 350 4.39 -11.80 12.79
C THR A 350 5.49 -12.60 13.48
N GLU A 351 5.79 -13.76 12.93
CA GLU A 351 6.98 -14.55 13.23
C GLU A 351 8.11 -14.14 12.28
N VAL A 352 9.29 -13.84 12.82
CA VAL A 352 10.46 -13.45 12.02
C VAL A 352 11.53 -14.52 12.15
N LEU A 353 11.84 -15.18 11.03
CA LEU A 353 12.91 -16.15 10.92
C LEU A 353 14.09 -15.49 10.21
N GLU A 354 15.20 -15.31 10.92
CA GLU A 354 16.46 -14.83 10.35
C GLU A 354 17.37 -16.04 10.07
N LEU A 355 17.69 -16.25 8.80
CA LEU A 355 18.53 -17.34 8.33
C LEU A 355 19.79 -16.79 7.67
N THR A 356 20.95 -17.38 7.97
CA THR A 356 22.19 -17.10 7.25
C THR A 356 22.56 -18.29 6.38
N TYR A 357 22.63 -18.08 5.08
CA TYR A 357 23.05 -19.08 4.10
C TYR A 357 24.51 -18.92 3.75
N LYS A 358 25.18 -20.06 3.62
CA LYS A 358 26.50 -20.16 3.02
C LYS A 358 26.36 -20.87 1.68
N LYS A 359 26.82 -20.22 0.63
CA LYS A 359 26.92 -20.72 -0.73
C LYS A 359 28.37 -21.03 -1.03
N THR A 360 28.66 -22.27 -1.38
CA THR A 360 30.01 -22.76 -1.71
C THR A 360 29.99 -23.31 -3.13
N ASN A 361 30.83 -22.76 -4.00
CA ASN A 361 31.13 -23.36 -5.30
C ASN A 361 32.19 -24.45 -5.08
N VAL A 362 31.82 -25.70 -5.35
CA VAL A 362 32.67 -26.86 -5.02
C VAL A 362 33.84 -26.99 -6.02
N ILE A 363 33.69 -26.44 -7.23
CA ILE A 363 34.74 -26.49 -8.26
C ILE A 363 35.81 -25.43 -7.98
N THR A 364 35.40 -24.18 -7.69
CA THR A 364 36.34 -23.06 -7.50
C THR A 364 36.77 -22.88 -6.04
N GLY A 365 36.06 -23.49 -5.09
CA GLY A 365 36.27 -23.28 -3.66
C GLY A 365 35.77 -21.91 -3.15
N GLU A 366 35.15 -21.09 -4.00
CA GLU A 366 34.63 -19.78 -3.60
C GLU A 366 33.44 -19.91 -2.65
N GLU A 367 33.48 -19.12 -1.57
CA GLU A 367 32.42 -19.07 -0.58
C GLU A 367 31.79 -17.67 -0.54
N SER A 368 30.47 -17.63 -0.49
CA SER A 368 29.70 -16.41 -0.27
C SER A 368 28.64 -16.67 0.80
N SER A 369 28.32 -15.64 1.57
CA SER A 369 27.24 -15.72 2.55
C SER A 369 26.19 -14.66 2.25
N TYR A 370 24.94 -14.99 2.54
CA TYR A 370 23.83 -14.06 2.43
C TYR A 370 22.81 -14.38 3.52
N ARG A 371 22.05 -13.37 3.93
CA ARG A 371 21.03 -13.49 4.97
C ARG A 371 19.65 -13.47 4.32
N ILE A 372 18.76 -14.36 4.74
CA ILE A 372 17.34 -14.29 4.43
C ILE A 372 16.60 -13.95 5.72
N VAL A 373 15.76 -12.92 5.69
CA VAL A 373 14.80 -12.65 6.75
C VAL A 373 13.42 -13.03 6.21
N SER A 374 12.89 -14.15 6.70
CA SER A 374 11.53 -14.57 6.42
C SER A 374 10.60 -13.97 7.47
N LYS A 375 9.70 -13.08 7.03
CA LYS A 375 8.66 -12.52 7.89
C LYS A 375 7.35 -13.20 7.54
N GLN A 376 6.73 -13.87 8.50
CA GLN A 376 5.51 -14.62 8.25
C GLN A 376 4.43 -14.29 9.26
N GLN A 377 3.21 -14.13 8.78
CA GLN A 377 2.06 -13.97 9.68
C GLN A 377 1.64 -15.34 10.21
N LYS A 378 1.55 -15.46 11.54
CA LYS A 378 1.17 -16.72 12.21
C LYS A 378 -0.21 -17.25 11.78
N ARG A 379 -1.14 -16.35 11.42
CA ARG A 379 -2.53 -16.71 11.08
C ARG A 379 -2.76 -16.98 9.60
N SER A 380 -2.31 -16.09 8.71
CA SER A 380 -2.54 -16.24 7.27
C SER A 380 -1.50 -17.12 6.58
N GLN A 381 -0.38 -17.43 7.25
CA GLN A 381 0.80 -18.10 6.67
C GLN A 381 1.30 -17.45 5.38
N SER A 382 0.99 -16.16 5.19
CA SER A 382 1.54 -15.29 4.16
C SER A 382 2.66 -14.44 4.75
N GLY A 383 3.59 -14.05 3.89
CA GLY A 383 4.81 -13.39 4.31
C GLY A 383 5.71 -13.02 3.15
N GLU A 384 6.92 -12.61 3.49
CA GLU A 384 7.94 -12.21 2.54
C GLU A 384 9.29 -12.77 2.98
N TRP A 385 10.12 -13.14 2.02
CA TRP A 385 11.54 -13.41 2.22
C TRP A 385 12.35 -12.24 1.71
N LEU A 386 13.13 -11.65 2.60
CA LEU A 386 14.00 -10.52 2.33
C LEU A 386 15.44 -11.04 2.23
N ILE A 387 16.04 -11.01 1.06
CA ILE A 387 17.38 -11.54 0.80
C ILE A 387 18.40 -10.41 0.83
N TYR A 388 19.43 -10.55 1.65
CA TYR A 388 20.52 -9.61 1.83
C TYR A 388 21.84 -10.31 1.46
N ARG A 389 22.43 -9.95 0.32
CA ARG A 389 23.69 -10.52 -0.19
C ARG A 389 24.93 -9.81 0.36
N ARG A 390 24.76 -8.71 1.12
CA ARG A 390 25.81 -7.95 1.82
C ARG A 390 25.25 -7.35 3.12
N ASN A 391 26.11 -6.76 3.97
CA ASN A 391 25.72 -6.00 5.18
C ASN A 391 25.04 -4.65 4.85
N LYS A 392 24.05 -4.68 3.95
CA LYS A 392 23.20 -3.54 3.62
C LYS A 392 21.95 -3.56 4.48
N ILE A 393 21.37 -2.37 4.65
CA ILE A 393 20.12 -2.15 5.39
C ILE A 393 18.91 -2.59 4.54
N ASP A 394 18.96 -2.38 3.23
CA ASP A 394 17.91 -2.76 2.29
C ASP A 394 18.12 -4.17 1.71
N PRO A 395 17.03 -4.94 1.50
CA PRO A 395 17.11 -6.24 0.84
C PRO A 395 17.45 -6.08 -0.65
N ASP A 396 18.30 -6.97 -1.18
CA ASP A 396 18.63 -7.02 -2.59
C ASP A 396 17.49 -7.68 -3.41
N GLU A 397 16.76 -8.63 -2.82
CA GLU A 397 15.60 -9.30 -3.43
C GLU A 397 14.51 -9.55 -2.38
N ILE A 398 13.25 -9.38 -2.77
CA ILE A 398 12.08 -9.71 -1.94
C ILE A 398 11.22 -10.72 -2.68
N PHE A 399 10.94 -11.85 -2.03
CA PHE A 399 10.06 -12.89 -2.55
C PHE A 399 8.79 -12.99 -1.70
N PRO A 400 7.59 -12.84 -2.29
CA PRO A 400 6.36 -13.14 -1.56
C PRO A 400 6.35 -14.64 -1.24
N VAL A 401 5.95 -14.99 -0.03
CA VAL A 401 5.85 -16.37 0.43
C VAL A 401 4.49 -16.60 1.01
N TYR A 402 3.80 -17.63 0.53
CA TYR A 402 2.47 -17.97 1.00
C TYR A 402 2.32 -19.47 1.08
N LYS A 403 1.89 -19.97 2.24
CA LYS A 403 1.57 -21.37 2.45
C LYS A 403 0.05 -21.54 2.52
N LYS A 404 -0.49 -22.41 1.68
CA LYS A 404 -1.91 -22.81 1.70
C LYS A 404 -2.00 -24.32 1.73
N ASN A 405 -2.53 -24.86 2.81
CA ASN A 405 -2.61 -26.30 3.05
C ASN A 405 -1.23 -26.97 2.88
N THR A 406 -1.10 -27.87 1.91
CA THR A 406 0.12 -28.60 1.58
C THR A 406 0.96 -27.92 0.49
N VAL A 407 0.60 -26.72 0.06
CA VAL A 407 1.32 -25.99 -0.98
C VAL A 407 2.03 -24.79 -0.38
N LEU A 408 3.32 -24.66 -0.66
CA LEU A 408 4.13 -23.50 -0.35
C LEU A 408 4.52 -22.81 -1.65
N PHE A 409 4.16 -21.54 -1.78
CA PHE A 409 4.61 -20.69 -2.86
C PHE A 409 5.75 -19.81 -2.36
N ILE A 410 6.86 -19.80 -3.10
CA ILE A 410 7.97 -18.87 -2.91
C ILE A 410 8.14 -18.13 -4.24
N ASN A 411 7.74 -16.87 -4.28
CA ASN A 411 7.65 -16.08 -5.49
C ASN A 411 6.76 -16.77 -6.55
N LYS A 412 7.37 -17.30 -7.62
CA LYS A 412 6.67 -18.04 -8.69
C LYS A 412 6.87 -19.55 -8.59
N GLU A 413 7.70 -20.00 -7.66
CA GLU A 413 7.99 -21.42 -7.48
C GLU A 413 6.99 -22.03 -6.50
N MET A 414 6.53 -23.23 -6.83
CA MET A 414 5.56 -23.98 -6.04
C MET A 414 6.25 -25.21 -5.46
N ILE A 415 6.08 -25.42 -4.15
CA ILE A 415 6.56 -26.57 -3.40
C ILE A 415 5.36 -27.30 -2.82
N LEU A 416 5.15 -28.55 -3.24
CA LEU A 416 4.08 -29.41 -2.75
C LEU A 416 4.61 -30.35 -1.67
N PHE A 417 4.04 -30.25 -0.46
CA PHE A 417 4.27 -31.18 0.64
C PHE A 417 3.34 -32.39 0.46
N ASN A 418 3.79 -33.37 -0.32
CA ASN A 418 3.04 -34.56 -0.67
C ASN A 418 3.84 -35.84 -0.40
N GLU A 419 3.25 -37.01 -0.65
CA GLU A 419 3.91 -38.30 -0.43
C GLU A 419 5.16 -38.48 -1.30
N PRO A 420 6.18 -39.22 -0.82
CA PRO A 420 7.33 -39.60 -1.62
C PRO A 420 6.93 -40.24 -2.96
N GLY A 421 7.61 -39.85 -4.03
CA GLY A 421 7.31 -40.28 -5.40
C GLY A 421 6.40 -39.32 -6.17
N PHE A 422 5.72 -38.37 -5.50
CA PHE A 422 4.91 -37.37 -6.18
C PHE A 422 5.77 -36.36 -6.93
N CYS A 423 5.46 -36.10 -8.21
CA CYS A 423 6.19 -35.17 -9.07
C CYS A 423 5.25 -34.15 -9.73
N TRP A 424 5.76 -32.95 -10.00
CA TRP A 424 5.06 -31.94 -10.79
C TRP A 424 6.06 -31.09 -11.58
N ASP A 425 5.55 -30.40 -12.59
CA ASP A 425 6.36 -29.51 -13.43
C ASP A 425 6.29 -28.07 -12.94
N GLY A 426 7.42 -27.38 -13.02
CA GLY A 426 7.57 -25.97 -12.70
C GLY A 426 8.41 -25.25 -13.75
N GLU A 427 8.44 -23.93 -13.67
CA GLU A 427 9.25 -23.09 -14.55
C GLU A 427 9.86 -21.96 -13.75
N ASN A 428 11.17 -21.76 -13.89
CA ASN A 428 11.88 -20.63 -13.30
C ASN A 428 12.82 -20.00 -14.34
N LYS A 429 13.72 -19.11 -13.89
CA LYS A 429 14.65 -18.38 -14.76
C LYS A 429 15.61 -19.30 -15.54
N GLU A 430 15.87 -20.51 -15.04
CA GLU A 430 16.77 -21.48 -15.68
C GLU A 430 16.03 -22.40 -16.68
N GLY A 431 14.69 -22.33 -16.72
CA GLY A 431 13.85 -23.05 -17.65
C GLY A 431 12.78 -23.90 -16.97
N LYS A 432 12.19 -24.81 -17.73
CA LYS A 432 11.22 -25.79 -17.22
C LYS A 432 11.94 -26.90 -16.47
N TYR A 433 11.38 -27.31 -15.34
CA TYR A 433 11.92 -28.40 -14.53
C TYR A 433 10.82 -29.30 -13.99
N GLN A 434 11.17 -30.53 -13.66
CA GLN A 434 10.37 -31.43 -12.87
C GLN A 434 10.88 -31.44 -11.43
N LEU A 435 9.97 -31.32 -10.46
CA LEU A 435 10.27 -31.40 -9.05
C LEU A 435 9.53 -32.59 -8.45
N CYS A 436 10.26 -33.49 -7.78
CA CYS A 436 9.74 -34.72 -7.21
C CYS A 436 10.05 -34.83 -5.73
N VAL A 437 9.09 -35.25 -4.91
CA VAL A 437 9.33 -35.63 -3.52
C VAL A 437 10.14 -36.92 -3.52
N LYS A 438 11.38 -36.88 -3.03
CA LYS A 438 12.24 -38.05 -2.91
C LYS A 438 11.93 -38.83 -1.64
N GLU A 439 11.92 -38.13 -0.51
CA GLU A 439 11.72 -38.70 0.83
C GLU A 439 11.36 -37.60 1.83
N VAL A 440 10.84 -38.00 2.99
CA VAL A 440 10.58 -37.10 4.12
C VAL A 440 11.44 -37.57 5.30
N LEU A 441 12.43 -36.77 5.66
CA LEU A 441 13.32 -37.05 6.77
C LEU A 441 12.62 -36.68 8.08
N PRO A 442 12.60 -37.57 9.09
CA PRO A 442 12.05 -37.23 10.40
C PRO A 442 12.84 -36.10 11.06
N LYS A 443 14.16 -36.05 10.82
CA LYS A 443 15.08 -35.07 11.36
C LYS A 443 16.27 -34.85 10.41
N LEU A 444 16.67 -33.59 10.23
CA LEU A 444 17.88 -33.19 9.51
C LEU A 444 18.75 -32.32 10.42
N THR A 445 20.03 -32.66 10.53
CA THR A 445 21.02 -31.87 11.28
C THR A 445 21.99 -31.22 10.31
N LEU A 446 22.19 -29.91 10.44
CA LEU A 446 23.08 -29.10 9.61
C LEU A 446 24.17 -28.47 10.48
N GLY A 447 25.41 -28.92 10.31
CA GLY A 447 26.50 -28.51 11.21
C GLY A 447 26.33 -29.10 12.62
N GLU A 448 26.90 -28.44 13.63
CA GLU A 448 26.91 -28.95 15.00
C GLU A 448 25.67 -28.57 15.82
N THR A 449 24.97 -27.49 15.45
CA THR A 449 23.96 -26.86 16.32
C THR A 449 22.56 -26.75 15.72
N LEU A 450 22.39 -26.90 14.40
CA LEU A 450 21.09 -26.71 13.76
C LEU A 450 20.40 -28.04 13.49
N SER A 451 19.18 -28.19 13.99
CA SER A 451 18.36 -29.39 13.79
C SER A 451 16.93 -29.00 13.41
N PHE A 452 16.39 -29.68 12.41
CA PHE A 452 15.03 -29.45 11.90
C PHE A 452 14.29 -30.77 11.78
N ASP A 453 13.06 -30.79 12.31
CA ASP A 453 12.18 -31.94 12.19
C ASP A 453 11.32 -31.84 10.93
N SER A 454 10.88 -33.00 10.42
CA SER A 454 10.00 -33.12 9.25
C SER A 454 10.51 -32.34 8.03
N VAL A 455 11.59 -32.82 7.43
CA VAL A 455 12.24 -32.19 6.28
C VAL A 455 11.93 -32.95 5.00
N TYR A 456 11.30 -32.28 4.04
CA TYR A 456 11.03 -32.84 2.73
C TYR A 456 12.26 -32.68 1.84
N VAL A 457 12.65 -33.77 1.20
CA VAL A 457 13.75 -33.81 0.24
C VAL A 457 13.17 -33.91 -1.15
N TYR A 458 13.52 -32.96 -2.01
CA TYR A 458 13.05 -32.90 -3.38
C TYR A 458 14.20 -33.12 -4.35
N THR A 459 13.90 -33.76 -5.48
CA THR A 459 14.79 -33.83 -6.64
C THR A 459 14.23 -32.93 -7.73
N GLN A 460 15.00 -31.94 -8.14
CA GLN A 460 14.69 -31.01 -9.23
C GLN A 460 15.53 -31.36 -10.46
N ARG A 461 14.91 -31.52 -11.63
CA ARG A 461 15.60 -31.84 -12.88
C ARG A 461 15.10 -30.92 -14.00
N TYR A 462 16.01 -30.24 -14.69
CA TYR A 462 15.64 -29.34 -15.78
C TYR A 462 15.43 -30.07 -17.10
N TYR A 463 14.36 -29.71 -17.81
CA TYR A 463 14.09 -30.18 -19.16
C TYR A 463 15.03 -29.46 -20.14
N HIS A 464 15.68 -30.24 -21.03
CA HIS A 464 16.53 -29.72 -22.11
C HIS A 464 17.71 -28.83 -21.69
N HIS A 465 18.18 -28.90 -20.44
CA HIS A 465 19.38 -28.19 -20.01
C HIS A 465 20.64 -28.91 -20.54
N PRO A 466 21.59 -28.20 -21.20
CA PRO A 466 22.72 -28.81 -21.90
C PRO A 466 23.60 -29.73 -21.03
N ASP A 467 23.69 -29.44 -19.72
CA ASP A 467 24.53 -30.19 -18.78
C ASP A 467 23.81 -31.18 -17.86
N SER A 468 22.54 -31.52 -18.16
CA SER A 468 21.72 -32.40 -17.29
C SER A 468 21.71 -31.93 -15.83
N ALA A 469 21.52 -30.62 -15.62
CA ALA A 469 21.53 -30.02 -14.30
C ALA A 469 20.39 -30.56 -13.43
N SER A 470 20.73 -30.99 -12.23
CA SER A 470 19.77 -31.42 -11.21
C SER A 470 20.11 -30.80 -9.86
N SER A 471 19.11 -30.63 -9.01
CA SER A 471 19.29 -30.12 -7.65
C SER A 471 18.55 -30.97 -6.65
N THR A 472 19.17 -31.25 -5.50
CA THR A 472 18.48 -31.80 -4.33
C THR A 472 18.14 -30.64 -3.39
N VAL A 473 16.86 -30.47 -3.06
CA VAL A 473 16.37 -29.34 -2.25
C VAL A 473 15.75 -29.88 -0.97
N TYR A 474 16.21 -29.38 0.18
CA TYR A 474 15.72 -29.74 1.51
C TYR A 474 14.85 -28.60 2.03
N VAL A 475 13.59 -28.89 2.34
CA VAL A 475 12.61 -27.87 2.76
C VAL A 475 12.01 -28.29 4.09
N SER A 476 11.97 -27.39 5.07
CA SER A 476 11.28 -27.69 6.33
C SER A 476 9.77 -27.65 6.12
N ALA A 477 9.06 -28.65 6.65
CA ALA A 477 7.59 -28.65 6.63
C ALA A 477 7.01 -27.65 7.65
N LEU A 478 7.68 -27.53 8.79
CA LEU A 478 7.30 -26.69 9.92
C LEU A 478 7.57 -25.22 9.62
N TYR A 479 8.77 -24.92 9.14
CA TYR A 479 9.18 -23.59 8.73
C TYR A 479 9.21 -23.57 7.20
N PRO A 480 8.39 -22.77 6.51
CA PRO A 480 8.44 -22.66 5.07
C PRO A 480 9.71 -21.92 4.64
N VAL A 481 10.84 -22.63 4.69
CA VAL A 481 12.19 -22.19 4.35
C VAL A 481 12.96 -23.37 3.72
N VAL A 482 13.80 -23.06 2.74
CA VAL A 482 14.71 -24.04 2.13
C VAL A 482 15.93 -24.15 3.03
N LEU A 483 16.20 -25.32 3.60
CA LEU A 483 17.33 -25.53 4.52
C LEU A 483 18.65 -25.72 3.77
N GLN A 484 18.61 -26.47 2.67
CA GLN A 484 19.79 -26.82 1.90
C GLN A 484 19.43 -27.06 0.43
N THR A 485 20.32 -26.69 -0.48
CA THR A 485 20.26 -27.04 -1.89
C THR A 485 21.63 -27.56 -2.33
N ILE A 486 21.63 -28.70 -3.02
CA ILE A 486 22.83 -29.31 -3.60
C ILE A 486 22.62 -29.37 -5.10
N ARG A 487 23.37 -28.59 -5.87
CA ARG A 487 23.28 -28.57 -7.33
C ARG A 487 24.36 -29.47 -7.93
N GLN A 488 23.95 -30.27 -8.90
CA GLN A 488 24.78 -31.23 -9.61
C GLN A 488 24.63 -31.06 -11.12
N GLU A 489 25.75 -31.18 -11.84
CA GLU A 489 25.80 -31.24 -13.30
C GLU A 489 26.60 -32.49 -13.69
N LYS A 490 26.07 -33.32 -14.60
CA LYS A 490 26.67 -34.61 -14.98
C LYS A 490 27.10 -35.47 -13.78
N ASN A 491 26.27 -35.53 -12.73
CA ASN A 491 26.51 -36.23 -11.46
C ASN A 491 27.67 -35.70 -10.60
N VAL A 492 28.27 -34.55 -10.95
CA VAL A 492 29.28 -33.87 -10.13
C VAL A 492 28.61 -32.75 -9.36
N VAL A 493 28.85 -32.67 -8.04
CA VAL A 493 28.36 -31.55 -7.22
C VAL A 493 29.16 -30.30 -7.58
N ILE A 494 28.46 -29.27 -8.04
CA ILE A 494 29.07 -28.01 -8.47
C ILE A 494 28.86 -26.89 -7.45
N GLU A 495 27.76 -26.93 -6.72
CA GLU A 495 27.39 -25.86 -5.80
C GLU A 495 26.58 -26.42 -4.64
N THR A 496 26.87 -25.94 -3.44
CA THR A 496 26.06 -26.22 -2.25
C THR A 496 25.61 -24.91 -1.62
N ARG A 497 24.34 -24.86 -1.21
CA ARG A 497 23.77 -23.79 -0.39
C ARG A 497 23.21 -24.42 0.86
N LYS A 498 23.62 -23.98 2.04
CA LYS A 498 23.07 -24.48 3.30
C LYS A 498 22.96 -23.37 4.32
N ILE A 499 21.96 -23.48 5.20
CA ILE A 499 21.87 -22.60 6.36
C ILE A 499 23.00 -22.91 7.36
N THR A 500 23.47 -21.84 7.99
CA THR A 500 24.55 -21.85 9.00
C THR A 500 24.14 -21.17 10.30
N SER A 501 23.08 -20.36 10.25
CA SER A 501 22.41 -19.78 11.41
C SER A 501 20.91 -19.75 11.17
N PHE A 502 20.15 -19.99 12.24
CA PHE A 502 18.69 -19.89 12.26
C PHE A 502 18.29 -19.25 13.58
N ASN A 503 17.64 -18.10 13.51
CA ASN A 503 17.12 -17.39 14.65
C ASN A 503 15.63 -17.12 14.45
N ARG A 504 14.85 -17.43 15.48
CA ARG A 504 13.39 -17.27 15.50
C ARG A 504 13.06 -16.16 16.50
N LYS A 505 12.45 -15.08 16.01
CA LYS A 505 12.06 -13.90 16.79
C LYS A 505 10.55 -13.71 16.79
#